data_AF-A0A956EZ00-F1
#
_entry.id   AF-A0A956EZ00-F1
#
_cell.length_a   1.000
_cell.length_b   1.000
_cell.length_c   1.000
_cell.angle_alpha   90.00
_cell.angle_beta   90.00
_cell.angle_gamma   90.00
#
_symmetry.space_group_name_H-M   'P 1'
#
loop_
_entity.id
_entity.type
_entity.pdbx_description
1 polymer ?
#
loop_
_entity_poly.entity_id
_entity_poly.type
_entity_poly.pdbx_seq_one_letter_code
_entity_poly.pdbx_strand_id
1 'polypeptide(L)' 'MSDLKRLIQQAMHENMLDELYVGYVEELLLREDDAWRSCCGRDCEPCMRQLMRVVDRVRQLQEQA' A
#
# COMPACT_ATOMS: atom_id res chain seq x y z
N MET A 1 9.67 4.74 15.84
CA MET A 1 8.81 4.32 14.71
C MET A 1 9.48 4.84 13.46
N SER A 2 9.82 4.00 12.48
CA SER A 2 10.49 4.47 11.26
C SER A 2 9.58 5.44 10.49
N ASP A 3 10.17 6.42 9.81
CA ASP A 3 9.41 7.38 9.01
C ASP A 3 8.54 6.68 7.98
N LEU A 4 9.06 5.62 7.35
CA LEU A 4 8.31 4.79 6.40
C LEU A 4 7.04 4.18 7.03
N LYS A 5 7.13 3.61 8.23
CA LYS A 5 5.95 2.99 8.88
C LYS A 5 4.86 4.02 9.17
N ARG A 6 5.25 5.24 9.56
CA ARG A 6 4.32 6.35 9.74
C ARG A 6 3.62 6.73 8.43
N LEU A 7 4.36 6.82 7.33
CA LEU A 7 3.80 7.12 6.00
C LEU A 7 2.85 6.02 5.52
N ILE A 8 3.20 4.75 5.77
CA ILE A 8 2.34 3.60 5.45
C ILE A 8 1.02 3.69 6.23
N GLN A 9 1.08 3.86 7.55
CA GLN A 9 -0.12 3.98 8.38
C GLN A 9 -1.01 5.15 7.95
N GLN A 10 -0.41 6.29 7.61
CA GLN A 10 -1.15 7.43 7.06
C GLN A 10 -1.86 7.06 5.75
N ALA A 11 -1.15 6.47 4.78
CA ALA A 11 -1.73 6.09 3.50
C ALA A 11 -2.83 5.02 3.63
N MET A 12 -2.66 4.06 4.56
CA MET A 12 -3.66 3.05 4.88
C MET A 12 -4.93 3.68 5.45
N HIS A 13 -4.78 4.62 6.40
CA HIS A 13 -5.90 5.35 6.98
C HIS A 13 -6.67 6.16 5.93
N GLU A 14 -5.97 6.91 5.07
CA GLU A 14 -6.57 7.70 3.99
C GLU A 14 -7.34 6.84 2.96
N ASN A 15 -6.96 5.57 2.79
CA ASN A 15 -7.58 4.64 1.84
C ASN A 15 -8.46 3.55 2.50
N MET A 16 -8.77 3.69 3.79
CA MET A 16 -9.59 2.75 4.56
C MET A 16 -9.10 1.30 4.48
N LEU A 17 -7.78 1.08 4.41
CA LEU A 17 -7.17 -0.24 4.52
C LEU A 17 -6.86 -0.54 5.98
N ASP A 18 -7.30 -1.69 6.47
CA ASP A 18 -7.06 -2.11 7.85
C ASP A 18 -5.55 -2.25 8.15
N GLU A 19 -5.11 -1.74 9.30
CA GLU A 19 -3.72 -1.78 9.77
C GLU A 19 -3.14 -3.20 9.84
N LEU A 20 -3.99 -4.23 9.93
CA LEU A 20 -3.54 -5.64 9.88
C LEU A 20 -2.79 -5.99 8.59
N TYR A 21 -3.01 -5.21 7.51
CA TYR A 21 -2.34 -5.39 6.21
C TYR A 21 -1.02 -4.61 6.06
N VAL A 22 -0.50 -3.97 7.12
CA VAL A 22 0.73 -3.16 7.05
C VAL A 22 1.91 -3.94 6.46
N GLY A 23 2.07 -5.23 6.83
CA GLY A 23 3.13 -6.08 6.30
C GLY A 23 3.00 -6.36 4.80
N TYR A 24 1.77 -6.48 4.28
CA TYR A 24 1.55 -6.60 2.84
C TYR A 24 1.98 -5.34 2.11
N VAL A 25 1.64 -4.17 2.63
CA VAL A 25 2.04 -2.89 2.01
C VAL A 25 3.56 -2.73 2.03
N GLU A 26 4.23 -3.07 3.14
CA GLU A 26 5.69 -3.07 3.24
C GLU A 26 6.34 -3.98 2.19
N GLU A 27 5.83 -5.19 2.01
CA GLU A 27 6.33 -6.13 1.01
C GLU A 27 6.12 -5.62 -0.42
N LEU A 28 4.95 -5.05 -0.72
CA LEU A 28 4.63 -4.53 -2.05
C LEU A 28 5.43 -3.28 -2.41
N LEU A 29 5.80 -2.45 -1.43
CA LEU A 29 6.68 -1.30 -1.64
C LEU A 29 8.09 -1.72 -2.09
N LEU A 30 8.54 -2.93 -1.72
CA LEU A 30 9.85 -3.48 -2.09
C LEU A 30 9.85 -4.21 -3.44
N ARG A 31 8.67 -4.49 -4.01
CA ARG A 31 8.51 -5.21 -5.27
C ARG A 31 8.37 -4.26 -6.44
N GLU A 32 8.90 -4.68 -7.59
CA GLU A 32 8.65 -4.01 -8.87
C GLU A 32 7.15 -4.07 -9.20
N ASP A 33 6.61 -2.96 -9.73
CA ASP A 33 5.18 -2.80 -9.97
C ASP A 33 4.60 -3.88 -10.89
N ASP A 34 5.33 -4.24 -11.95
CA ASP A 34 4.90 -5.24 -12.93
C ASP A 34 4.74 -6.65 -12.30
N ALA A 35 5.36 -6.92 -11.16
CA ALA A 35 5.31 -8.21 -10.49
C ALA A 35 4.01 -8.45 -9.71
N TRP A 36 3.27 -7.40 -9.35
CA TRP A 36 2.11 -7.53 -8.45
C TRP A 36 0.92 -6.63 -8.80
N ARG A 37 1.10 -5.59 -9.62
CA ARG A 37 0.02 -4.66 -10.00
C ARG A 37 -0.94 -5.25 -11.03
N SER A 38 -1.53 -6.39 -10.72
CA SER A 38 -2.59 -7.00 -11.51
C SER A 38 -3.87 -7.12 -10.68
N CYS A 39 -4.95 -6.50 -11.14
CA CYS A 39 -6.25 -6.73 -10.55
C CYS A 39 -6.77 -8.09 -11.04
N CYS A 40 -7.05 -9.02 -10.13
CA CYS A 40 -7.61 -10.33 -10.48
C CYS A 40 -9.06 -10.28 -11.00
N GLY A 41 -9.71 -9.10 -10.95
CA GLY A 41 -11.10 -8.90 -11.40
C GLY A 41 -12.15 -9.58 -10.52
N ARG A 42 -11.78 -10.03 -9.32
CA ARG A 42 -12.62 -10.77 -8.36
C ARG A 42 -12.57 -10.12 -6.97
N ASP A 43 -13.32 -10.68 -6.03
CA ASP A 43 -13.34 -10.29 -4.62
C ASP A 43 -12.10 -10.83 -3.88
N CYS A 44 -10.93 -10.26 -4.16
CA CYS A 44 -9.72 -10.50 -3.37
C CYS A 44 -9.77 -9.70 -2.06
N GLU A 45 -9.29 -10.31 -0.96
CA GLU A 45 -9.15 -9.65 0.33
C GLU A 45 -7.68 -9.77 0.81
N PRO A 46 -6.97 -8.64 0.99
CA PRO A 46 -7.38 -7.27 0.70
C PRO A 46 -7.49 -7.04 -0.83
N CYS A 47 -8.36 -6.12 -1.23
CA CYS A 47 -8.56 -5.81 -2.64
C CYS A 47 -7.27 -5.28 -3.26
N MET A 48 -6.79 -5.90 -4.34
CA MET A 48 -5.53 -5.49 -4.96
C MET A 48 -5.56 -4.03 -5.43
N ARG A 49 -6.72 -3.53 -5.89
CA ARG A 49 -6.87 -2.11 -6.24
C ARG A 49 -6.70 -1.19 -5.04
N GLN A 50 -7.10 -1.62 -3.85
CA GLN A 50 -6.90 -0.87 -2.62
C GLN A 50 -5.42 -0.85 -2.23
N LEU A 51 -4.74 -2.01 -2.30
CA LEU A 51 -3.29 -2.09 -2.09
C LEU A 51 -2.52 -1.19 -3.06
N MET A 52 -2.87 -1.18 -4.35
CA MET A 52 -2.26 -0.29 -5.35
C MET A 52 -2.38 1.18 -4.94
N ARG A 53 -3.59 1.64 -4.57
CA ARG A 53 -3.82 3.02 -4.14
C ARG A 53 -3.02 3.39 -2.89
N VAL A 54 -2.94 2.48 -1.92
CA VAL A 54 -2.16 2.69 -0.70
C VAL A 54 -0.68 2.82 -1.06
N VAL A 55 -0.12 1.90 -1.85
CA VAL A 55 1.29 1.95 -2.26
C VAL A 55 1.60 3.23 -3.05
N ASP A 56 0.73 3.61 -3.99
CA ASP A 56 0.87 4.88 -4.73
C ASP A 56 0.88 6.08 -3.78
N ARG A 57 0.00 6.06 -2.78
CA ARG A 57 -0.07 7.15 -1.80
C ARG A 57 1.18 7.22 -0.92
N VAL A 58 1.74 6.08 -0.50
CA VAL A 58 3.00 6.05 0.26
C VAL A 58 4.13 6.68 -0.57
N ARG A 59 4.27 6.30 -1.84
CA ARG A 59 5.31 6.85 -2.72
C ARG A 59 5.16 8.38 -2.90
N GLN A 60 3.94 8.88 -3.09
CA GLN A 60 3.69 10.32 -3.14
C GLN A 60 4.09 11.04 -1.84
N LEU A 61 3.81 10.44 -0.68
CA LEU A 61 4.19 11.01 0.61
C LEU A 61 5.72 11.01 0.81
N GLN A 62 6.43 10.02 0.27
CA GLN A 62 7.89 9.97 0.31
C GLN A 62 8.53 11.05 -0.56
N GLU A 63 7.94 11.40 -1.70
CA GLU A 63 8.41 12.50 -2.56
C GLU A 63 8.17 13.89 -1.96
N GLN A 64 7.26 14.00 -0.97
CA GLN A 64 6.88 15.25 -0.31
C GLN A 64 7.59 15.49 1.03
N ALA A 65 8.38 14.52 1.51
CA ALA A 65 9.10 14.55 2.78
C ALA A 65 10.57 14.95 2.60
#